data_AF-Q95YN2-F1
#
_entry.id   AF-Q95YN2-F1
#
_cell.length_a   1.000
_cell.length_b   1.000
_cell.length_c   1.000
_cell.angle_alpha   90.00
_cell.angle_beta   90.00
_cell.angle_gamma   90.00
#
_symmetry.space_group_name_H-M   'P 1'
#
loop_
_entity.id
_entity.type
_entity.pdbx_description
1 polymer ?
#
loop_
_entity_poly.entity_id
_entity_poly.type
_entity_poly.pdbx_seq_one_letter_code
_entity_poly.pdbx_strand_id
1 'polypeptide(L)'
;MSEEMEELAKQLHDDCVGQTGVDEAHITTVKDQKGFPDDEKFKCYLKCLMTEMAIVGDDGIVDVEAAVGVIPDEYKAKAEPIMRKCGFKPGANPCDNVYQTHKCYYDTDPQAYMII
;
A
#
# COMPACT_ATOMS: atom_id res chain seq x y z
N MET A 1 12.90 -5.97 10.69
CA MET A 1 13.15 -6.20 9.24
C MET A 1 14.56 -6.77 9.02
N SER A 2 14.72 -7.69 8.06
CA SER A 2 16.03 -8.20 7.63
C SER A 2 16.57 -7.38 6.45
N GLU A 3 17.89 -7.42 6.24
CA GLU A 3 18.55 -6.76 5.09
C GLU A 3 17.91 -7.17 3.75
N GLU A 4 17.50 -8.43 3.62
CA GLU A 4 16.81 -8.95 2.42
C GLU A 4 15.44 -8.30 2.18
N MET A 5 14.67 -8.02 3.24
CA MET A 5 13.38 -7.33 3.13
C MET A 5 13.57 -5.85 2.76
N GLU A 6 14.63 -5.21 3.26
CA GLU A 6 14.95 -3.82 2.96
C GLU A 6 15.38 -3.65 1.49
N GLU A 7 16.20 -4.55 0.96
CA GLU A 7 16.58 -4.55 -0.46
C GLU A 7 15.39 -4.82 -1.38
N LEU A 8 14.52 -5.78 -1.03
CA LEU A 8 13.30 -6.04 -1.79
C LEU A 8 12.36 -4.83 -1.77
N ALA A 9 12.16 -4.22 -0.60
CA ALA A 9 11.38 -2.99 -0.45
C ALA A 9 11.93 -1.89 -1.36
N LYS A 10 13.23 -1.65 -1.33
CA LYS A 10 13.87 -0.65 -2.18
C LYS A 10 13.67 -0.93 -3.67
N GLN A 11 13.83 -2.19 -4.11
CA GLN A 11 13.64 -2.54 -5.51
C GLN A 11 12.20 -2.29 -5.97
N LEU A 12 11.21 -2.72 -5.18
CA LEU A 12 9.79 -2.48 -5.46
C LEU A 12 9.45 -1.00 -5.54
N HIS A 13 10.03 -0.19 -4.64
CA HIS A 13 9.90 1.25 -4.65
C HIS A 13 10.44 1.84 -5.96
N ASP A 14 11.71 1.56 -6.28
CA ASP A 14 12.39 2.12 -7.46
C ASP A 14 11.64 1.74 -8.76
N ASP A 15 11.20 0.48 -8.88
CA ASP A 15 10.45 -0.01 -10.03
C ASP A 15 9.10 0.70 -10.17
N CYS A 16 8.33 0.82 -9.09
CA CYS A 16 7.02 1.45 -9.13
C CYS A 16 7.09 2.98 -9.27
N VAL A 17 8.13 3.64 -8.75
CA VAL A 17 8.40 5.05 -9.03
C VAL A 17 8.71 5.22 -10.52
N GLY A 18 9.56 4.37 -11.11
CA GLY A 18 9.89 4.40 -12.53
C GLY A 18 8.68 4.16 -13.45
N GLN A 19 7.80 3.23 -13.09
CA GLN A 19 6.60 2.90 -13.88
C GLN A 19 5.52 3.98 -13.84
N THR A 20 5.31 4.60 -12.67
CA THR A 20 4.18 5.51 -12.45
C THR A 20 4.56 6.99 -12.57
N GLY A 21 5.84 7.31 -12.38
CA GLY A 21 6.35 8.68 -12.33
C GLY A 21 5.73 9.49 -11.18
N VAL A 22 5.35 8.82 -10.09
CA VAL A 22 4.84 9.43 -8.85
C VAL A 22 5.87 10.39 -8.26
N ASP A 23 5.38 11.45 -7.62
CA ASP A 23 6.24 12.34 -6.84
C ASP A 23 6.62 11.68 -5.51
N GLU A 24 7.92 11.51 -5.27
CA GLU A 24 8.52 11.07 -4.02
C GLU A 24 7.97 11.82 -2.79
N ALA A 25 7.60 13.09 -2.96
CA ALA A 25 7.00 13.89 -1.90
C ALA A 25 5.65 13.33 -1.42
N HIS A 26 4.86 12.72 -2.30
CA HIS A 26 3.61 12.05 -1.91
C HIS A 26 3.88 10.81 -1.07
N ILE A 27 4.89 10.01 -1.44
CA ILE A 27 5.28 8.82 -0.70
C ILE A 27 5.80 9.22 0.69
N THR A 28 6.68 10.23 0.74
CA THR A 28 7.23 10.76 2.00
C THR A 28 6.14 11.34 2.89
N THR A 29 5.13 12.02 2.33
CA THR A 29 3.99 12.55 3.10
C THR A 29 3.26 11.44 3.86
N VAL A 30 3.07 10.28 3.23
CA VAL A 30 2.41 9.13 3.85
C VAL A 30 3.32 8.46 4.88
N LYS A 31 4.60 8.26 4.56
CA LYS A 31 5.61 7.70 5.48
C LYS A 31 5.77 8.53 6.76
N ASP A 32 5.76 9.86 6.60
CA ASP A 32 5.82 10.83 7.71
C ASP A 32 4.49 10.99 8.45
N GLN A 33 3.45 10.26 8.06
CA GLN A 33 2.09 10.34 8.65
C GLN A 33 1.49 11.76 8.59
N LYS A 34 1.86 12.54 7.55
CA LYS A 34 1.39 13.91 7.34
C LYS A 34 0.10 13.98 6.52
N GLY A 35 -0.37 12.86 5.97
CA GLY A 35 -1.62 12.76 5.23
C GLY A 35 -1.58 11.66 4.19
N PHE A 36 -2.67 11.57 3.41
CA PHE A 36 -2.81 10.59 2.33
C PHE A 36 -3.13 11.33 1.02
N PRO A 37 -2.11 11.62 0.17
CA PRO A 37 -2.27 12.44 -1.02
C PRO A 37 -3.30 11.88 -2.00
N ASP A 38 -4.19 12.74 -2.51
CA ASP A 38 -5.15 12.38 -3.56
C ASP A 38 -4.57 12.76 -4.93
N ASP A 39 -3.62 11.95 -5.41
CA ASP A 39 -2.94 12.13 -6.68
C ASP A 39 -2.98 10.84 -7.50
N GLU A 40 -3.35 10.93 -8.78
CA GLU A 40 -3.56 9.76 -9.63
C GLU A 40 -2.31 8.88 -9.79
N LYS A 41 -1.11 9.48 -9.81
CA LYS A 41 0.13 8.70 -9.91
C LYS A 41 0.44 8.01 -8.60
N PHE A 42 0.19 8.66 -7.46
CA PHE A 42 0.29 8.02 -6.14
C PHE A 42 -0.68 6.85 -6.00
N LYS A 43 -1.93 6.98 -6.46
CA LYS A 43 -2.89 5.86 -6.50
C LYS A 43 -2.34 4.68 -7.29
N CYS A 44 -1.79 4.94 -8.47
CA CYS A 44 -1.23 3.88 -9.30
C CYS A 44 0.10 3.33 -8.76
N TYR A 45 0.87 4.10 -8.00
CA TYR A 45 2.03 3.60 -7.26
C TYR A 45 1.61 2.55 -6.23
N LEU A 46 0.53 2.80 -5.47
CA LEU A 46 -0.04 1.80 -4.55
C LEU A 46 -0.44 0.52 -5.28
N LYS A 47 -1.16 0.64 -6.39
CA LYS A 47 -1.54 -0.53 -7.20
C LYS A 47 -0.29 -1.29 -7.67
N CYS A 48 0.71 -0.59 -8.20
CA CYS A 48 1.95 -1.20 -8.67
C CYS A 48 2.58 -2.07 -7.57
N LEU A 49 2.79 -1.51 -6.37
CA LEU A 49 3.35 -2.26 -5.24
C LEU A 49 2.51 -3.51 -4.91
N MET A 50 1.19 -3.37 -4.84
CA MET A 50 0.31 -4.49 -4.51
C MET A 50 0.29 -5.56 -5.62
N THR A 51 0.46 -5.17 -6.88
CA THR A 51 0.57 -6.11 -8.00
C THR A 51 1.90 -6.86 -7.97
N GLU A 52 3.02 -6.18 -7.73
CA GLU A 52 4.34 -6.82 -7.62
C GLU A 52 4.40 -7.79 -6.43
N MET A 53 3.68 -7.50 -5.34
CA MET A 53 3.52 -8.40 -4.20
C MET A 53 2.45 -9.49 -4.39
N ALA A 54 1.83 -9.58 -5.58
CA ALA A 54 0.76 -10.52 -5.91
C ALA A 54 -0.48 -10.45 -4.98
N ILE A 55 -0.75 -9.27 -4.40
CA ILE A 55 -1.92 -8.98 -3.55
C ILE A 55 -3.11 -8.54 -4.41
N VAL A 56 -2.85 -7.89 -5.54
CA VAL A 56 -3.85 -7.27 -6.42
C VAL A 56 -3.59 -7.62 -7.88
N GLY A 57 -4.64 -8.02 -8.60
CA GLY A 57 -4.63 -8.20 -10.04
C GLY A 57 -4.86 -6.90 -10.82
N ASP A 58 -5.08 -7.01 -12.13
CA ASP A 58 -5.31 -5.84 -13.00
C ASP A 58 -6.60 -5.07 -12.68
N ASP A 59 -7.58 -5.73 -12.04
CA ASP A 59 -8.87 -5.16 -11.64
C ASP A 59 -8.78 -4.27 -10.38
N GLY A 60 -7.65 -4.27 -9.68
CA GLY A 60 -7.47 -3.48 -8.47
C GLY A 60 -8.15 -4.07 -7.23
N ILE A 61 -8.63 -5.32 -7.27
CA ILE A 61 -9.27 -5.94 -6.12
C ILE A 61 -8.18 -6.43 -5.15
N VAL A 62 -8.22 -5.93 -3.92
CA VAL A 62 -7.28 -6.29 -2.85
C VAL A 62 -7.70 -7.62 -2.22
N ASP A 63 -6.84 -8.63 -2.35
CA ASP A 63 -6.94 -9.87 -1.57
C ASP A 63 -6.45 -9.60 -0.14
N VAL A 64 -7.40 -9.54 0.80
CA VAL A 64 -7.13 -9.24 2.21
C VAL A 64 -6.27 -10.33 2.87
N GLU A 65 -6.44 -11.60 2.49
CA GLU A 65 -5.64 -12.68 3.07
C GLU A 65 -4.20 -12.62 2.55
N ALA A 66 -4.02 -12.33 1.26
CA ALA A 66 -2.69 -12.10 0.68
C ALA A 66 -2.02 -10.88 1.34
N ALA A 67 -2.75 -9.77 1.50
CA ALA A 67 -2.25 -8.56 2.17
C ALA A 67 -1.81 -8.85 3.61
N VAL A 68 -2.60 -9.60 4.39
CA VAL A 68 -2.23 -10.02 5.75
C VAL A 68 -1.04 -10.98 5.76
N GLY A 69 -0.88 -11.78 4.70
CA GLY A 69 0.22 -12.73 4.52
C GLY A 69 1.59 -12.08 4.32
N VAL A 70 1.64 -10.89 3.70
CA VAL A 70 2.90 -10.18 3.45
C VAL A 70 3.38 -9.33 4.63
N ILE A 71 2.52 -9.05 5.61
CA ILE A 71 2.88 -8.23 6.76
C ILE A 71 3.84 -8.99 7.68
N PRO A 72 4.98 -8.39 8.07
CA PRO A 72 5.89 -9.00 9.03
C PRO A 72 5.19 -9.28 10.37
N ASP A 73 5.53 -10.41 11.00
CA ASP A 73 4.87 -10.90 12.22
C ASP A 73 4.84 -9.87 13.37
N GLU A 74 5.88 -9.03 13.48
CA GLU A 74 5.98 -7.98 14.50
C GLU A 74 4.88 -6.91 14.39
N TYR A 75 4.34 -6.69 13.19
CA TYR A 75 3.29 -5.69 12.92
C TYR A 75 1.91 -6.32 12.70
N LYS A 76 1.86 -7.62 12.41
CA LYS A 76 0.65 -8.35 12.02
C LYS A 76 -0.49 -8.20 13.02
N ALA A 77 -0.19 -8.28 14.33
CA ALA A 77 -1.19 -8.14 15.39
C ALA A 77 -1.94 -6.79 15.38
N LYS A 78 -1.31 -5.72 14.87
CA LYS A 78 -1.93 -4.40 14.71
C LYS A 78 -2.56 -4.21 13.33
N ALA A 79 -1.89 -4.65 12.27
CA ALA A 79 -2.33 -4.43 10.90
C ALA A 79 -3.51 -5.33 10.49
N GLU A 80 -3.50 -6.61 10.86
CA GLU A 80 -4.52 -7.59 10.47
C GLU A 80 -5.95 -7.16 10.84
N PRO A 81 -6.28 -6.77 12.09
CA PRO A 81 -7.65 -6.36 12.41
C PRO A 81 -8.10 -5.14 11.61
N ILE A 82 -7.19 -4.23 11.26
CA ILE A 82 -7.48 -3.05 10.44
C ILE A 82 -7.77 -3.48 9.00
N MET A 83 -6.92 -4.33 8.43
CA MET A 83 -7.09 -4.85 7.06
C MET A 83 -8.41 -5.60 6.91
N ARG A 84 -8.73 -6.48 7.86
CA ARG A 84 -10.00 -7.22 7.88
C ARG A 84 -11.21 -6.31 8.07
N LYS A 85 -11.10 -5.28 8.92
CA LYS A 85 -12.18 -4.30 9.14
C LYS A 85 -12.46 -3.47 7.88
N CYS A 86 -11.42 -3.05 7.18
CA CYS A 86 -11.54 -2.26 5.97
C CYS A 86 -12.02 -3.12 4.79
N GLY A 87 -11.48 -4.32 4.66
CA GLY A 87 -11.72 -5.17 3.50
C GLY A 87 -11.31 -4.48 2.21
N PHE A 88 -11.89 -4.92 1.09
CA PHE A 88 -11.81 -4.21 -0.17
C PHE A 88 -12.70 -2.96 -0.18
N LYS A 89 -12.17 -1.83 -0.68
CA LYS A 89 -12.93 -0.60 -0.94
C LYS A 89 -12.98 -0.30 -2.44
N PRO A 90 -14.17 -0.25 -3.05
CA PRO A 90 -14.30 0.13 -4.45
C PRO A 90 -14.06 1.64 -4.64
N GLY A 91 -13.36 1.97 -5.71
CA GLY A 91 -13.10 3.31 -6.23
C GLY A 91 -13.52 3.43 -7.70
N ALA A 92 -13.09 4.51 -8.35
CA ALA A 92 -13.46 4.83 -9.73
C ALA A 92 -12.74 3.97 -10.79
N ASN A 93 -11.56 3.44 -10.47
CA ASN A 93 -10.72 2.64 -11.36
C ASN A 93 -9.79 1.71 -10.54
N PRO A 94 -9.03 0.80 -11.15
CA PRO A 94 -8.16 -0.13 -10.42
C PRO A 94 -7.12 0.53 -9.49
N CYS A 95 -6.57 1.68 -9.87
CA CYS A 95 -5.66 2.42 -8.98
C CYS A 95 -6.42 3.01 -7.78
N ASP A 96 -7.59 3.58 -8.03
CA ASP A 96 -8.44 4.14 -6.98
C ASP A 96 -8.99 3.07 -6.03
N ASN A 97 -9.28 1.86 -6.51
CA ASN A 97 -9.66 0.72 -5.66
C ASN A 97 -8.61 0.44 -4.57
N VAL A 98 -7.34 0.31 -4.97
CA VAL A 98 -6.24 0.07 -4.03
C VAL A 98 -6.05 1.29 -3.12
N TYR A 99 -6.14 2.49 -3.67
CA TYR A 99 -6.06 3.73 -2.91
C TYR A 99 -7.12 3.84 -1.83
N GLN A 100 -8.41 3.64 -2.15
CA GLN A 100 -9.49 3.72 -1.15
C GLN A 100 -9.31 2.67 -0.05
N THR A 101 -8.77 1.50 -0.41
CA THR A 101 -8.47 0.42 0.54
C THR A 101 -7.35 0.83 1.49
N HIS A 102 -6.22 1.32 0.98
CA HIS A 102 -5.10 1.81 1.79
C HIS A 102 -5.47 3.06 2.59
N LYS A 103 -6.28 3.95 2.04
CA LYS A 103 -6.79 5.12 2.75
C LYS A 103 -7.63 4.70 3.96
N CYS A 104 -8.44 3.65 3.85
CA CYS A 104 -9.16 3.10 4.99
C CYS A 104 -8.23 2.58 6.08
N TYR A 105 -7.11 1.92 5.71
CA TYR A 105 -6.10 1.46 6.66
C TYR A 105 -5.48 2.66 7.41
N TYR A 106 -5.04 3.66 6.65
CA TYR A 106 -4.45 4.89 7.18
C TYR A 106 -5.43 5.66 8.09
N ASP A 107 -6.68 5.86 7.66
CA ASP A 107 -7.71 6.57 8.44
C ASP A 107 -8.11 5.82 9.72
N THR A 108 -7.95 4.49 9.75
CA THR A 108 -8.25 3.68 10.93
C THR A 108 -7.16 3.78 11.99
N ASP A 109 -5.89 3.68 11.58
CA ASP A 109 -4.74 3.90 12.46
C ASP A 109 -3.48 4.26 11.63
N PRO A 110 -3.12 5.55 11.55
CA PRO A 110 -1.94 6.00 10.83
C PRO A 110 -0.64 5.40 11.40
N GLN A 111 -0.61 5.03 12.68
CA GLN A 111 0.58 4.45 13.32
C GLN A 111 0.79 2.98 12.97
N ALA A 112 -0.28 2.29 12.55
CA ALA A 112 -0.22 0.91 12.08
C ALA A 112 -0.08 0.82 10.55
N TYR A 113 -0.25 1.93 9.84
CA TYR A 113 -0.07 1.99 8.39
C TYR A 113 1.41 2.16 8.03
N MET A 114 1.89 1.32 7.12
CA MET A 114 3.22 1.43 6.55
C MET A 114 3.18 1.20 5.04
N ILE A 115 4.09 1.86 4.34
CA ILE A 115 4.31 1.69 2.92
C ILE A 115 5.80 1.78 2.61
N ILE A 116 6.17 1.05 1.57
CA ILE A 116 7.50 1.00 0.96
C ILE A 116 7.91 2.34 0.38
#